data_AF-A0A2R6KU26-F1
#
_entry.id   AF-A0A2R6KU26-F1
#
_cell.length_a   1.000
_cell.length_b   1.000
_cell.length_c   1.000
_cell.angle_alpha   90.00
_cell.angle_beta   90.00
_cell.angle_gamma   90.00
#
_symmetry.space_group_name_H-M   'P 1'
#
loop_
_entity.id
_entity.type
_entity.pdbx_description
1 polymer ?
#
loop_
_entity_poly.entity_id
_entity_poly.type
_entity_poly.pdbx_seq_one_letter_code
_entity_poly.pdbx_strand_id
1 'polypeptide(L)'
;MTADDEQLRVKIVQKLARKKVVGSHKKQVDTVKNWVATSEQGRAEELLREMMTDPEAPLERYGGSRDNVRLSSIEAAKQYIRDHGGELPWGLK
;
A
#
# COMPACT_ATOMS: atom_id res chain seq x y z
N MET A 1 -14.10 -5.26 -8.11
CA MET A 1 -13.01 -5.75 -7.25
C MET A 1 -13.42 -7.08 -6.65
N THR A 2 -12.53 -8.05 -6.61
CA THR A 2 -12.78 -9.33 -5.92
C THR A 2 -12.35 -9.21 -4.45
N ALA A 3 -12.82 -10.11 -3.58
CA ALA A 3 -12.39 -10.14 -2.18
C ALA A 3 -10.86 -10.37 -2.03
N ASP A 4 -10.24 -11.06 -2.99
CA ASP A 4 -8.79 -11.28 -3.04
C ASP A 4 -8.02 -9.98 -3.31
N ASP A 5 -8.54 -9.13 -4.21
CA ASP A 5 -7.97 -7.82 -4.49
C ASP A 5 -7.95 -6.94 -3.24
N GLU A 6 -9.05 -6.92 -2.48
CA GLU A 6 -9.20 -6.11 -1.28
C GLU A 6 -8.23 -6.56 -0.18
N GLN A 7 -8.11 -7.88 0.03
CA GLN A 7 -7.11 -8.44 0.93
C GLN A 7 -5.68 -8.08 0.51
N LEU A 8 -5.40 -8.10 -0.80
CA LEU A 8 -4.10 -7.74 -1.33
C LEU A 8 -3.79 -6.25 -1.10
N ARG A 9 -4.77 -5.35 -1.27
CA ARG A 9 -4.63 -3.92 -0.94
C ARG A 9 -4.28 -3.71 0.53
N VAL A 10 -5.05 -4.33 1.43
CA VAL A 10 -4.82 -4.26 2.87
C VAL A 10 -3.42 -4.77 3.22
N LYS A 11 -3.02 -5.91 2.66
CA LYS A 11 -1.68 -6.52 2.85
C LYS A 11 -0.56 -5.58 2.39
N ILE A 12 -0.72 -4.90 1.26
CA ILE A 12 0.23 -3.90 0.76
C ILE A 12 0.35 -2.71 1.74
N VAL A 13 -0.79 -2.14 2.14
CA VAL A 13 -0.84 -1.00 3.07
C VAL A 13 -0.25 -1.37 4.44
N GLN A 14 -0.57 -2.56 4.96
CA GLN A 14 0.03 -3.09 6.20
C GLN A 14 1.55 -3.16 6.10
N LYS A 15 2.10 -3.68 4.99
CA LYS A 15 3.56 -3.80 4.80
C LYS A 15 4.24 -2.44 4.71
N LEU A 16 3.62 -1.47 4.01
CA LEU A 16 4.10 -0.10 3.95
C LEU A 16 4.09 0.57 5.33
N ALA A 17 3.00 0.39 6.08
CA ALA A 17 2.83 0.98 7.41
C ALA A 17 3.83 0.38 8.41
N ARG A 18 4.02 -0.94 8.37
CA ARG A 18 5.01 -1.67 9.17
C ARG A 18 6.44 -1.18 8.92
N LYS A 19 6.77 -0.83 7.66
CA LYS A 19 8.08 -0.30 7.27
C LYS A 19 8.18 1.23 7.37
N LYS A 20 7.14 1.90 7.88
CA LYS A 20 7.05 3.37 8.01
C LYS A 20 7.44 4.09 6.71
N VAL A 21 6.88 3.65 5.58
CA VAL A 21 7.09 4.26 4.26
C VAL A 21 6.18 5.50 4.16
N VAL A 22 6.54 6.56 4.89
CA VAL A 22 5.80 7.83 4.98
C VAL A 22 6.76 9.02 4.82
N GLY A 23 6.24 10.18 4.41
CA GLY A 23 7.00 11.42 4.32
C GLY A 23 8.17 11.33 3.33
N SER A 24 9.41 11.43 3.82
CA SER A 24 10.63 11.33 3.00
C SER A 24 11.01 9.90 2.65
N HIS A 25 10.45 8.89 3.34
CA HIS A 25 10.73 7.49 3.10
C HIS A 25 9.77 6.93 2.05
N LYS A 26 10.26 6.79 0.83
CA LYS A 26 9.53 6.28 -0.34
C LYS A 26 10.13 4.97 -0.84
N LYS A 27 9.29 4.15 -1.46
CA LYS A 27 9.69 2.88 -2.11
C LYS A 27 9.20 2.85 -3.54
N GLN A 28 9.90 2.14 -4.41
CA GLN A 28 9.41 1.90 -5.76
C GLN A 28 8.26 0.89 -5.71
N VAL A 29 7.28 1.03 -6.59
CA VAL A 29 6.20 0.05 -6.80
C VAL A 29 6.79 -1.34 -7.05
N ASP A 30 7.87 -1.40 -7.82
CA ASP A 30 8.61 -2.63 -8.07
C ASP A 30 9.17 -3.28 -6.77
N THR A 31 9.67 -2.48 -5.84
CA THR A 31 10.10 -2.99 -4.54
C THR A 31 8.92 -3.50 -3.71
N VAL A 32 7.77 -2.82 -3.77
CA VAL A 32 6.60 -3.16 -2.95
C VAL A 32 5.89 -4.40 -3.49
N LYS A 33 5.77 -4.56 -4.82
CA LYS A 33 5.23 -5.80 -5.41
C LYS A 33 6.10 -7.00 -5.06
N ASN A 34 7.42 -6.83 -4.99
CA ASN A 34 8.34 -7.88 -4.56
C ASN A 34 8.16 -8.31 -3.09
N TRP A 35 7.31 -7.64 -2.31
CA TRP A 35 6.96 -8.09 -0.96
C TRP A 35 5.80 -9.09 -0.94
N VAL A 36 4.97 -9.18 -1.98
CA VAL A 36 3.88 -10.17 -2.06
C VAL A 36 4.34 -11.44 -2.78
N ALA A 37 3.52 -12.49 -2.81
CA ALA A 37 3.90 -13.71 -3.50
C ALA A 37 4.07 -13.45 -5.01
N THR A 38 4.95 -14.19 -5.68
CA THR A 38 5.24 -14.00 -7.10
C THR A 38 3.99 -14.09 -7.99
N SER A 39 3.04 -14.97 -7.64
CA SER A 39 1.74 -15.09 -8.32
C SER A 39 0.85 -13.84 -8.17
N GLU A 40 1.01 -13.09 -7.08
CA GLU A 40 0.24 -11.87 -6.78
C GLU A 40 0.94 -10.62 -7.32
N GLN A 41 2.19 -10.69 -7.80
CA GLN A 41 2.98 -9.51 -8.15
C GLN A 41 2.38 -8.68 -9.28
N GLY A 42 1.86 -9.35 -10.32
CA GLY A 42 1.19 -8.66 -11.43
C GLY A 42 -0.01 -7.88 -10.93
N ARG A 43 -0.84 -8.53 -10.10
CA ARG A 43 -2.04 -7.90 -9.53
C ARG A 43 -1.70 -6.80 -8.54
N ALA A 44 -0.70 -7.00 -7.70
CA ALA A 44 -0.24 -6.00 -6.74
C ALA A 44 0.28 -4.73 -7.42
N GLU A 45 0.96 -4.85 -8.57
CA GLU A 45 1.38 -3.69 -9.34
C GLU A 45 0.18 -2.90 -9.88
N GLU A 46 -0.81 -3.58 -10.46
CA GLU A 46 -2.04 -2.93 -10.94
C GLU A 46 -2.77 -2.22 -9.80
N LEU A 47 -2.98 -2.91 -8.68
CA LEU A 47 -3.67 -2.35 -7.51
C LEU A 47 -2.90 -1.18 -6.91
N LEU A 48 -1.57 -1.23 -6.85
CA LEU A 48 -0.74 -0.11 -6.40
C LEU A 48 -0.94 1.14 -7.28
N ARG A 49 -0.97 0.96 -8.61
CA ARG A 49 -1.19 2.07 -9.56
C ARG A 49 -2.60 2.64 -9.46
N GLU A 50 -3.59 1.78 -9.26
CA GLU A 50 -4.98 2.21 -9.03
C GLU A 50 -5.09 3.01 -7.73
N MET A 51 -4.61 2.45 -6.62
CA MET A 51 -4.61 3.09 -5.30
C MET A 51 -3.77 4.38 -5.25
N MET A 52 -2.76 4.54 -6.11
CA MET A 52 -2.02 5.80 -6.22
C MET A 52 -2.83 6.94 -6.83
N THR A 53 -3.83 6.60 -7.63
CA THR A 53 -4.70 7.55 -8.32
C THR A 53 -6.02 7.72 -7.56
N ASP A 54 -6.33 6.77 -6.68
CA ASP A 54 -7.50 6.77 -5.84
C ASP A 54 -7.35 7.72 -4.65
N PRO A 55 -8.27 8.69 -4.46
CA PRO A 55 -8.20 9.64 -3.36
C PRO A 55 -8.60 9.05 -2.00
N GLU A 56 -9.24 7.87 -1.97
CA GLU A 56 -9.65 7.19 -0.73
C GLU A 56 -8.54 6.28 -0.19
N ALA A 57 -7.62 5.86 -1.05
CA ALA A 57 -6.44 5.11 -0.67
C ALA A 57 -5.39 5.99 0.04
N PRO A 58 -4.72 5.47 1.08
CA PRO A 58 -3.72 6.20 1.84
C PRO A 58 -2.37 6.27 1.12
N LEU A 59 -2.34 6.16 -0.22
CA LEU A 59 -1.13 6.09 -1.02
C LEU A 59 -0.94 7.37 -1.83
N GLU A 60 0.29 7.85 -1.86
CA GLU A 60 0.69 8.97 -2.70
C GLU A 60 1.75 8.52 -3.69
N ARG A 61 1.52 8.86 -4.96
CA ARG A 61 2.56 8.79 -5.99
C ARG A 61 3.58 9.90 -5.74
N TYR A 62 4.86 9.53 -5.73
CA TYR A 62 5.95 10.48 -5.54
C TYR A 62 6.97 10.43 -6.70
N GLY A 63 7.06 11.53 -7.45
CA GLY A 63 8.04 11.74 -8.52
C GLY A 63 7.57 11.26 -9.89
N GLY A 64 7.98 11.97 -10.95
CA GLY A 64 7.44 11.81 -12.30
C GLY A 64 8.12 10.77 -13.21
N SER A 65 9.22 10.15 -12.79
CA SER A 65 10.00 9.24 -13.66
C SER A 65 10.25 7.84 -13.08
N ARG A 66 10.16 7.69 -11.75
CA ARG A 66 10.16 6.39 -11.07
C ARG A 66 8.82 6.29 -10.34
N ASP A 67 8.07 5.21 -10.59
CA ASP A 67 6.83 4.89 -9.86
C ASP A 67 7.15 4.64 -8.38
N ASN A 68 7.40 5.70 -7.62
CA ASN A 68 7.57 5.60 -6.18
C ASN A 68 6.23 5.80 -5.50
N VAL A 69 6.01 4.99 -4.48
CA VAL A 69 4.89 5.02 -3.58
C VAL A 69 5.36 5.37 -2.17
N ARG A 70 4.53 6.14 -1.48
CA ARG A 70 4.57 6.28 -0.03
C ARG A 70 3.15 6.32 0.51
N LEU A 71 3.01 6.11 1.81
CA LEU A 71 1.77 6.40 2.51
C LEU A 71 1.67 7.90 2.75
N SER A 72 0.47 8.45 2.61
CA SER A 72 0.16 9.84 2.96
C SER A 72 0.41 10.09 4.45
N SER A 73 0.00 9.15 5.30
CA SER A 73 0.25 9.15 6.74
C SER A 73 0.07 7.75 7.33
N ILE A 74 0.72 7.50 8.46
CA ILE A 74 0.51 6.24 9.19
C ILE A 74 -0.94 6.13 9.66
N GLU A 75 -1.55 7.22 10.13
CA GLU A 75 -2.94 7.21 10.59
C GLU A 75 -3.93 6.90 9.46
N ALA A 76 -3.74 7.49 8.28
CA ALA A 76 -4.52 7.16 7.09
C ALA A 76 -4.38 5.68 6.71
N ALA A 77 -3.16 5.13 6.80
CA ALA A 77 -2.93 3.70 6.59
C ALA A 77 -3.68 2.84 7.62
N LYS A 78 -3.67 3.22 8.90
CA LYS A 78 -4.41 2.50 9.96
C LYS A 78 -5.92 2.57 9.71
N GLN A 79 -6.43 3.72 9.30
CA GLN A 79 -7.85 3.90 9.02
C GLN A 79 -8.28 3.04 7.83
N TYR A 80 -7.53 3.09 6.73
CA TYR A 80 -7.80 2.28 5.54
C TYR A 80 -7.82 0.77 5.87
N ILE A 81 -6.83 0.30 6.62
CA ILE A 81 -6.76 -1.10 7.05
C ILE A 81 -8.01 -1.49 7.85
N ARG A 82 -8.45 -0.65 8.80
CA ARG A 82 -9.65 -0.94 9.61
C ARG A 82 -10.93 -0.92 8.78
N ASP A 83 -11.06 0.05 7.89
CA ASP A 83 -12.24 0.25 7.05
C ASP A 83 -12.45 -0.95 6.10
N HIS A 84 -11.35 -1.51 5.60
CA HIS A 84 -11.34 -2.68 4.72
C HIS A 84 -11.20 -4.01 5.50
N GLY A 85 -11.55 -4.03 6.79
CA GLY A 85 -11.61 -5.26 7.61
C GLY A 85 -10.28 -5.92 7.93
N GLY A 86 -9.16 -5.22 7.75
CA GLY A 86 -7.81 -5.71 8.04
C GLY A 86 -7.37 -5.51 9.49
N GLU A 87 -6.46 -6.36 9.95
CA GLU A 87 -5.81 -6.19 11.24
C GLU A 87 -4.65 -5.17 11.18
N LEU A 88 -4.53 -4.31 12.19
CA LEU A 88 -3.42 -3.38 12.29
C LEU A 88 -2.12 -4.14 12.59
N PRO A 89 -1.00 -3.79 11.93
CA PRO A 89 0.26 -4.45 12.22
C PRO A 89 0.73 -4.12 13.64
N TRP A 90 1.23 -5.15 14.33
CA TRP A 90 1.76 -5.10 15.69
C TRP A 90 2.87 -4.05 15.82
N GLY A 91 2.56 -2.96 16.54
CA GLY A 91 3.42 -1.77 16.69
C GLY A 91 2.74 -0.44 16.32
N LEU A 92 1.51 -0.49 15.81
CA LEU A 92 0.69 0.68 15.47
C LEU A 92 -0.52 0.89 16.41
N LYS A 93 -0.56 0.17 17.53
CA LYS A 93 -1.61 0.24 18.54
C LYS A 93 -1.63 1.60 19.24
#